data_AF-A0A660WTV6-F1
#
_entry.id   AF-A0A660WTV6-F1
#
_cell.length_a   1.000
_cell.length_b   1.000
_cell.length_c   1.000
_cell.angle_alpha   90.00
_cell.angle_beta   90.00
_cell.angle_gamma   90.00
#
_symmetry.space_group_name_H-M   'P 1'
#
loop_
_entity.id
_entity.type
_entity.pdbx_description
1 polymer ?
#
loop_
_entity_poly.entity_id
_entity_poly.type
_entity_poly.pdbx_seq_one_letter_code
_entity_poly.pdbx_strand_id
1 'polypeptide(L)'
;MKIKQEQKITQKITLTPQMKQFLHLLQLPLMELKEYIDKEIEENPVLEYESPPQTETSLSDEETKKILEIEEPKEEHTLPSLEEEKKQNYRKTLITQKITLQDHLLRQLRLHRLTEKEYKIGEYIIANIDEDGYLKESCKEILESLGKDIPISKEEVEKIIKLIQTFDPIGVGASSFKECLLIQLNAKRIKNSIVYEIIHKYLSLLAGKKLKEIAKQMNTSLSKVEKAAKIISKLDPKPGKKFSFTDPPPLITPDIIVEKINNRYEIIINSRSLPSLRISSYYKNLLNSSSVSCETKKYLQEKIKKAVELIKTLTEREKMIKKIVEYILQIQKDFFEEGDISLLKPLTLKELAEKIKKNESTVSRTVNKKYIQTPYGLFPLNYFFTSHLKMNNGEKISIQKIKSL
;
A
#
# COMPACT_ATOMS: atom_id res chain seq x y z
N MET A 1 -33.75 64.38 -8.86
CA MET A 1 -33.29 62.98 -8.70
C MET A 1 -31.97 62.99 -7.93
N LYS A 2 -31.96 62.59 -6.65
CA LYS A 2 -30.73 62.40 -5.87
C LYS A 2 -30.32 60.93 -6.00
N ILE A 3 -29.22 60.66 -6.70
CA ILE A 3 -28.64 59.32 -6.84
C ILE A 3 -27.90 59.01 -5.54
N LYS A 4 -28.43 58.07 -4.75
CA LYS A 4 -27.82 57.58 -3.53
C LYS A 4 -26.92 56.40 -3.91
N GLN A 5 -25.61 56.59 -3.86
CA GLN A 5 -24.62 55.57 -4.19
C GLN A 5 -24.33 54.74 -2.92
N GLU A 6 -24.90 53.54 -2.83
CA GLU A 6 -24.58 52.59 -1.77
C GLU A 6 -23.29 51.84 -2.12
N GLN A 7 -22.19 52.18 -1.45
CA GLN A 7 -20.94 51.43 -1.53
C GLN A 7 -21.08 50.13 -0.71
N LYS A 8 -21.24 48.99 -1.39
CA LYS A 8 -21.07 47.67 -0.78
C LYS A 8 -19.61 47.43 -0.44
N ILE A 9 -19.27 47.55 0.84
CA ILE A 9 -17.97 47.13 1.39
C ILE A 9 -17.95 45.60 1.42
N THR A 10 -17.45 44.96 0.35
CA THR A 10 -17.05 43.55 0.41
C THR A 10 -15.65 43.48 0.99
N GLN A 11 -15.55 43.19 2.30
CA GLN A 11 -14.28 42.80 2.91
C GLN A 11 -13.80 41.48 2.29
N LYS A 12 -12.86 41.55 1.35
CA LYS A 12 -12.11 40.38 0.90
C LYS A 12 -11.19 39.98 2.06
N ILE A 13 -11.56 38.94 2.79
CA ILE A 13 -10.68 38.33 3.80
C ILE A 13 -9.47 37.77 3.05
N THR A 14 -8.36 38.52 3.05
CA THR A 14 -7.09 38.04 2.52
C THR A 14 -6.55 36.99 3.49
N LEU A 15 -6.48 35.74 3.01
CA LEU A 15 -6.02 34.60 3.79
C LEU A 15 -4.55 34.81 4.19
N THR A 16 -4.27 35.01 5.48
CA THR A 16 -2.91 35.21 5.99
C THR A 16 -2.05 33.96 5.74
N PRO A 17 -0.72 34.10 5.55
CA PRO A 17 0.18 32.97 5.35
C PRO A 17 0.08 31.89 6.43
N GLN A 18 -0.10 32.29 7.69
CA GLN A 18 -0.34 31.40 8.83
C GLN A 18 -1.63 30.57 8.66
N MET A 19 -2.70 31.19 8.15
CA MET A 19 -3.98 30.54 7.92
C MET A 19 -3.93 29.56 6.72
N LYS A 20 -3.06 29.83 5.73
CA LYS A 20 -2.74 28.88 4.64
C LYS A 20 -1.94 27.69 5.15
N GLN A 21 -0.93 27.92 5.98
CA GLN A 21 -0.11 26.86 6.61
C GLN A 21 -0.97 25.98 7.52
N PHE A 22 -1.85 26.59 8.32
CA PHE A 22 -2.84 25.88 9.14
C PHE A 22 -3.79 25.02 8.29
N LEU A 23 -4.35 25.59 7.22
CA LEU A 23 -5.19 24.83 6.31
C LEU A 23 -4.41 23.70 5.65
N HIS A 24 -3.15 23.90 5.28
CA HIS A 24 -2.29 22.87 4.70
C HIS A 24 -2.07 21.71 5.68
N LEU A 25 -1.74 22.01 6.94
CA LEU A 25 -1.53 21.02 8.00
C LEU A 25 -2.79 20.18 8.30
N LEU A 26 -3.99 20.76 8.17
CA LEU A 26 -5.26 20.03 8.28
C LEU A 26 -5.51 19.02 7.14
N GLN A 27 -4.78 19.13 6.03
CA GLN A 27 -4.99 18.36 4.80
C GLN A 27 -4.00 17.21 4.63
N LEU A 28 -2.83 17.30 5.26
CA LEU A 28 -1.77 16.31 5.07
C LEU A 28 -2.19 14.93 5.60
N PRO A 29 -1.99 13.84 4.84
CA PRO A 29 -2.00 12.46 5.33
C PRO A 29 -1.02 12.27 6.49
N LEU A 30 -1.19 11.22 7.30
CA LEU A 30 -0.32 10.97 8.46
C LEU A 30 1.16 10.88 8.08
N MET A 31 1.48 10.24 6.95
CA MET A 31 2.86 10.11 6.48
C MET A 31 3.48 11.46 6.11
N GLU A 32 2.78 12.26 5.30
CA GLU A 32 3.24 13.61 4.91
C GLU A 32 3.29 14.55 6.14
N LEU A 33 2.37 14.38 7.09
CA LEU A 33 2.35 15.15 8.35
C LEU A 33 3.55 14.79 9.23
N LYS A 34 3.94 13.52 9.27
CA LYS A 34 5.14 13.07 9.99
C LYS A 34 6.39 13.67 9.39
N GLU A 35 6.57 13.57 8.06
CA GLU A 35 7.70 14.21 7.37
C GLU A 35 7.75 15.73 7.61
N TYR A 36 6.58 16.38 7.67
CA TYR A 36 6.50 17.80 7.99
C TYR A 36 6.94 18.11 9.43
N ILE A 37 6.51 17.31 10.40
CA ILE A 37 6.91 17.45 11.81
C ILE A 37 8.42 17.22 11.96
N ASP A 38 8.95 16.19 11.31
CA ASP A 38 10.38 15.85 11.36
C ASP A 38 11.22 17.04 10.84
N LYS A 39 10.81 17.67 9.73
CA LYS A 39 11.44 18.90 9.20
C LYS A 39 11.32 20.10 10.13
N GLU A 40 10.16 20.31 10.76
CA GLU A 40 9.98 21.41 11.72
C GLU A 40 10.85 21.25 12.97
N ILE A 41 11.13 20.02 13.39
CA ILE A 41 12.03 19.74 14.51
C ILE A 41 13.48 20.03 14.11
N GLU A 42 13.89 19.69 12.88
CA GLU A 42 15.22 20.07 12.35
C GLU A 42 15.40 21.59 12.28
N GLU A 43 14.36 22.34 11.91
CA GLU A 43 14.40 23.80 11.81
C GLU A 43 14.18 24.55 13.13
N ASN A 44 13.58 23.91 14.13
CA ASN A 44 13.18 24.53 15.39
C ASN A 44 13.80 23.80 16.59
N PRO A 45 14.91 24.31 17.15
CA PRO A 45 15.60 23.66 18.26
C PRO A 45 14.78 23.60 19.56
N VAL A 46 13.65 24.30 19.61
CA VAL A 46 12.76 24.37 20.78
C VAL A 46 11.80 23.17 20.86
N LEU A 47 11.58 22.47 19.75
CA LEU A 47 10.69 21.32 19.68
C LEU A 47 11.45 20.03 20.02
N GLU A 48 10.92 19.25 20.95
CA GLU A 48 11.45 17.94 21.32
C GLU A 48 10.36 16.87 21.19
N TYR A 49 10.76 15.65 20.84
CA TYR A 49 9.90 14.48 20.94
C TYR A 49 9.64 14.15 22.40
N GLU A 50 8.39 14.01 22.77
CA GLU A 50 8.02 13.40 24.04
C GLU A 50 8.29 11.90 23.92
N SER A 51 9.36 11.46 24.59
CA SER A 51 9.57 10.05 24.84
C SER A 51 8.39 9.55 25.66
N PRO A 52 7.78 8.38 25.36
CA PRO A 52 6.77 7.82 26.25
C PRO A 52 7.37 7.79 27.66
N PRO A 53 6.57 8.07 28.72
CA PRO A 53 7.09 8.02 30.07
C PRO A 53 7.74 6.66 30.25
N GLN A 54 9.05 6.65 30.44
CA GLN A 54 9.74 5.48 30.95
C GLN A 54 9.05 5.22 32.28
N THR A 55 8.26 4.14 32.35
CA THR A 55 7.78 3.60 33.61
C THR A 55 9.01 3.52 34.50
N GLU A 56 9.06 4.40 35.52
CA GLU A 56 10.09 4.41 36.54
C GLU A 56 10.13 3.02 37.15
N THR A 57 11.04 2.19 36.66
CA THR A 57 11.46 0.98 37.35
C THR A 57 12.65 1.45 38.14
N SER A 58 12.41 1.78 39.40
CA SER A 58 13.41 2.11 40.40
C SER A 58 14.41 0.96 40.49
N LEU A 59 15.54 1.10 39.79
CA LEU A 59 16.75 0.34 40.07
C LEU A 59 17.67 1.27 40.86
N SER A 60 17.89 0.87 42.10
CA SER A 60 18.62 1.55 43.16
C SER A 60 20.07 1.90 42.80
N ASP A 61 20.48 3.08 43.27
CA ASP A 61 21.73 3.82 43.04
C ASP A 61 23.06 3.16 43.46
N GLU A 62 23.17 1.83 43.54
CA GLU A 62 24.41 1.18 44.01
C GLU A 62 25.28 0.56 42.90
N GLU A 63 24.75 0.28 41.71
CA GLU A 63 25.53 -0.40 40.66
C GLU A 63 26.28 0.54 39.70
N THR A 64 25.91 1.82 39.66
CA THR A 64 26.51 2.81 38.74
C THR A 64 27.88 3.33 39.18
N LYS A 65 28.27 3.14 40.46
CA LYS A 65 29.56 3.63 40.98
C LYS A 65 30.77 2.75 40.65
N LYS A 66 30.58 1.53 40.14
CA LYS A 66 31.70 0.59 39.88
C LYS A 66 32.31 0.66 38.47
N ILE A 67 31.75 1.46 37.57
CA ILE A 67 32.19 1.53 36.16
C ILE A 67 33.02 2.81 35.87
N LEU A 68 33.15 3.71 36.84
CA LEU A 68 33.75 5.05 36.66
C LEU A 68 35.23 5.18 37.06
N GLU A 69 35.90 4.11 37.47
CA GLU A 69 37.34 4.14 37.76
C GLU A 69 38.10 3.24 36.79
N ILE A 70 38.51 3.80 35.65
CA ILE A 70 39.79 3.58 34.95
C ILE A 70 39.93 4.73 33.94
N GLU A 71 40.78 5.70 34.29
CA GLU A 71 41.34 6.75 33.42
C GLU A 71 42.23 6.10 32.33
N GLU A 72 42.39 6.60 31.11
CA GLU A 72 43.18 7.80 30.77
C GLU A 72 43.04 8.19 29.26
N PRO A 73 43.52 9.39 28.85
CA PRO A 73 43.04 10.15 27.68
C PRO A 73 43.92 10.00 26.43
N LYS A 74 43.33 10.02 25.21
CA LYS A 74 44.02 10.40 23.96
C LYS A 74 43.09 11.06 22.94
N GLU A 75 43.68 12.03 22.25
CA GLU A 75 43.12 13.02 21.33
C GLU A 75 42.41 12.46 20.09
N GLU A 76 41.60 13.35 19.51
CA GLU A 76 40.87 13.35 18.24
C GLU A 76 41.35 12.36 17.17
N HIS A 77 40.43 11.56 16.62
CA HIS A 77 40.15 11.43 15.18
C HIS A 77 38.92 10.52 15.00
N THR A 78 37.76 11.14 14.74
CA THR A 78 36.49 10.43 14.47
C THR A 78 36.55 9.78 13.08
N LEU A 79 37.04 8.55 13.00
CA LEU A 79 36.77 7.65 11.88
C LEU A 79 35.44 6.92 12.17
N PRO A 80 34.45 6.93 11.25
CA PRO A 80 33.22 6.17 11.42
C PRO A 80 33.56 4.69 11.62
N SER A 81 33.08 4.11 12.71
CA SER A 81 33.34 2.71 13.03
C SER A 81 32.80 1.81 11.91
N LEU A 82 33.67 0.95 11.37
CA LEU A 82 33.35 -0.12 10.40
C LEU A 82 32.18 -1.02 10.84
N GLU A 83 31.78 -0.97 12.11
CA GLU A 83 30.68 -1.73 12.67
C GLU A 83 29.31 -1.13 12.36
N GLU A 84 29.19 0.19 12.24
CA GLU A 84 27.94 0.85 11.85
C GLU A 84 27.64 0.64 10.36
N GLU A 85 28.66 0.72 9.51
CA GLU A 85 28.54 0.34 8.09
C GLU A 85 28.20 -1.14 7.93
N LYS A 86 28.82 -2.03 8.73
CA LYS A 86 28.47 -3.47 8.71
C LYS A 86 27.04 -3.71 9.18
N LYS A 87 26.55 -3.03 10.21
CA LYS A 87 25.14 -3.14 10.68
C LYS A 87 24.15 -2.58 9.65
N GLN A 88 24.46 -1.45 9.02
CA GLN A 88 23.63 -0.88 7.95
C GLN A 88 23.64 -1.76 6.70
N ASN A 89 24.79 -2.31 6.32
CA ASN A 89 24.90 -3.25 5.21
C ASN A 89 24.19 -4.58 5.52
N TYR A 90 24.30 -5.12 6.74
CA TYR A 90 23.52 -6.30 7.14
C TYR A 90 22.00 -6.07 7.03
N ARG A 91 21.51 -4.89 7.45
CA ARG A 91 20.09 -4.53 7.31
C ARG A 91 19.67 -4.36 5.85
N LYS A 92 20.53 -3.80 5.00
CA LYS A 92 20.27 -3.68 3.55
C LYS A 92 20.29 -5.03 2.83
N THR A 93 21.16 -5.96 3.24
CA THR A 93 21.28 -7.31 2.65
C THR A 93 20.13 -8.24 3.08
N LEU A 94 19.44 -7.94 4.18
CA LEU A 94 18.25 -8.68 4.64
C LEU A 94 16.98 -8.37 3.83
N ILE A 95 17.03 -7.44 2.88
CA ILE A 95 15.99 -7.34 1.85
C ILE A 95 16.10 -8.60 1.01
N THR A 96 15.30 -9.61 1.35
CA THR A 96 15.21 -10.85 0.59
C THR A 96 14.72 -10.47 -0.81
N GLN A 97 15.64 -10.32 -1.76
CA GLN A 97 15.29 -10.18 -3.17
C GLN A 97 14.57 -11.46 -3.54
N LYS A 98 13.24 -11.36 -3.64
CA LYS A 98 12.41 -12.50 -4.03
C LYS A 98 12.79 -12.83 -5.47
N ILE A 99 13.21 -14.08 -5.70
CA ILE A 99 13.71 -14.53 -7.00
C ILE A 99 12.57 -14.38 -8.02
N THR A 100 12.80 -13.59 -9.07
CA THR A 100 11.83 -13.40 -10.15
C THR A 100 11.74 -14.65 -11.04
N LEU A 101 10.65 -14.78 -11.81
CA LEU A 101 10.52 -15.87 -12.78
C LEU A 101 11.69 -15.84 -13.78
N GLN A 102 12.03 -14.65 -14.26
CA GLN A 102 13.10 -14.42 -15.22
C GLN A 102 14.45 -14.85 -14.62
N ASP A 103 14.76 -14.46 -13.38
CA ASP A 103 15.99 -14.88 -12.71
C ASP A 103 16.06 -16.39 -12.51
N HIS A 104 14.93 -17.01 -12.17
CA HIS A 104 14.84 -18.46 -12.00
C HIS A 104 15.15 -19.19 -13.31
N LEU A 105 14.58 -18.74 -14.42
CA LEU A 105 14.80 -19.32 -15.74
C LEU A 105 16.22 -19.05 -16.26
N LEU A 106 16.76 -17.84 -16.03
CA LEU A 106 18.14 -17.51 -16.40
C LEU A 106 19.15 -18.39 -15.65
N ARG A 107 18.90 -18.66 -14.36
CA ARG A 107 19.72 -19.62 -13.60
C ARG A 107 19.67 -21.02 -14.21
N GLN A 108 18.51 -21.48 -14.65
CA GLN A 108 18.40 -22.78 -15.31
C GLN A 108 19.07 -22.80 -16.68
N LEU A 109 18.96 -21.70 -17.43
CA LEU A 109 19.59 -21.55 -18.73
C LEU A 109 21.13 -21.63 -18.61
N ARG A 110 21.70 -21.03 -17.56
CA ARG A 110 23.14 -21.11 -17.24
C ARG A 110 23.62 -22.51 -16.88
N LEU A 111 22.74 -23.40 -16.42
CA LEU A 111 23.10 -24.79 -16.08
C LEU A 111 23.17 -25.68 -17.33
N HIS A 112 22.58 -25.26 -18.45
CA HIS A 112 22.67 -25.97 -19.72
C HIS A 112 23.94 -25.60 -20.49
N ARG A 113 24.53 -26.60 -21.17
CA ARG A 113 25.67 -26.38 -22.07
C ARG A 113 25.18 -25.79 -23.39
N LEU A 114 25.05 -24.47 -23.42
CA LEU A 114 24.65 -23.70 -24.60
C LEU A 114 25.87 -22.96 -25.17
N THR A 115 25.88 -22.75 -26.48
CA THR A 115 26.82 -21.82 -27.12
C THR A 115 26.48 -20.38 -26.75
N GLU A 116 27.43 -19.44 -26.88
CA GLU A 116 27.15 -18.01 -26.59
C GLU A 116 25.99 -17.45 -27.41
N LYS A 117 25.80 -17.94 -28.64
CA LYS A 117 24.68 -17.57 -29.50
C LYS A 117 23.34 -18.08 -28.94
N GLU A 118 23.27 -19.35 -28.55
CA GLU A 118 22.07 -19.94 -27.97
C GLU A 118 21.73 -19.32 -26.61
N TYR A 119 22.75 -18.96 -25.82
CA TYR A 119 22.55 -18.26 -24.56
C TYR A 119 21.85 -16.91 -24.77
N LYS A 120 22.33 -16.09 -25.72
CA LYS A 120 21.72 -14.79 -26.03
C LYS A 120 20.28 -14.91 -26.53
N ILE A 121 20.00 -15.91 -27.37
CA ILE A 121 18.62 -16.17 -27.82
C ILE A 121 17.74 -16.57 -26.63
N GLY A 122 18.24 -17.43 -25.75
CA GLY A 122 17.51 -17.87 -24.56
C GLY A 122 17.24 -16.74 -23.56
N GLU A 123 18.23 -15.88 -23.33
CA GLU A 123 18.11 -14.67 -22.50
C GLU A 123 17.03 -13.73 -23.03
N TYR A 124 17.02 -13.49 -24.34
CA TYR A 124 15.98 -12.69 -25.00
C TYR A 124 14.59 -13.31 -24.87
N ILE A 125 14.46 -14.62 -25.09
CA ILE A 125 13.17 -15.32 -24.93
C ILE A 125 12.68 -15.20 -23.49
N ILE A 126 13.55 -15.41 -22.50
CA ILE A 126 13.18 -15.32 -21.07
C ILE A 126 12.75 -13.90 -20.69
N ALA A 127 13.39 -12.88 -21.25
CA ALA A 127 13.00 -11.48 -21.03
C ALA A 127 11.59 -11.17 -21.55
N ASN A 128 11.15 -11.85 -22.61
CA ASN A 128 9.84 -11.65 -23.23
C ASN A 128 8.73 -12.57 -22.69
N ILE A 129 9.00 -13.30 -21.61
CA ILE A 129 7.99 -14.09 -20.90
C ILE A 129 7.25 -13.18 -19.92
N ASP A 130 5.91 -13.21 -20.00
CA ASP A 130 5.04 -12.49 -19.07
C ASP A 130 5.07 -13.09 -17.65
N GLU A 131 4.54 -12.35 -16.67
CA GLU A 131 4.33 -12.84 -15.30
C GLU A 131 3.46 -14.11 -15.19
N ASP A 132 2.56 -14.34 -16.16
CA ASP A 132 1.75 -15.56 -16.24
C ASP A 132 2.56 -16.78 -16.74
N GLY A 133 3.75 -16.55 -17.33
CA GLY A 133 4.63 -17.58 -17.89
C GLY A 133 4.44 -17.84 -19.39
N TYR A 134 3.74 -16.96 -20.13
CA TYR A 134 3.52 -17.10 -21.58
C TYR A 134 4.48 -16.24 -22.40
N LEU A 135 4.83 -16.73 -23.58
CA LEU A 135 5.60 -15.99 -24.58
C LEU A 135 4.65 -15.33 -25.57
N LYS A 136 4.55 -14.00 -25.55
CA LYS A 136 3.68 -13.24 -26.46
C LYS A 136 4.30 -13.06 -27.85
N GLU A 137 5.62 -12.98 -27.93
CA GLU A 137 6.31 -12.80 -29.20
C GLU A 137 6.32 -14.08 -30.04
N SER A 138 6.13 -13.92 -31.34
CA SER A 138 6.21 -15.00 -32.31
C SER A 138 7.66 -15.28 -32.71
N CYS A 139 7.96 -16.50 -33.17
CA CYS A 139 9.30 -16.85 -33.65
C CYS A 139 9.84 -15.92 -34.76
N LYS A 140 8.96 -15.26 -35.52
CA LYS A 140 9.34 -14.31 -36.58
C LYS A 140 9.81 -12.98 -36.00
N GLU A 141 9.13 -12.47 -34.98
CA GLU A 141 9.49 -11.22 -34.31
C GLU A 141 10.81 -11.37 -33.55
N ILE A 142 11.01 -12.52 -32.90
CA ILE A 142 12.28 -12.86 -32.23
C ILE A 142 13.45 -12.86 -33.25
N LEU A 143 13.23 -13.42 -34.45
CA LEU A 143 14.23 -13.43 -35.52
C LEU A 143 14.53 -12.04 -36.07
N GLU A 144 13.53 -11.16 -36.19
CA GLU A 144 13.71 -9.81 -36.70
C GLU A 144 14.45 -8.91 -35.71
N SER A 145 14.18 -9.09 -34.40
CA SER A 145 14.86 -8.37 -33.32
C SER A 145 16.31 -8.82 -33.16
N LEU A 146 16.59 -10.12 -33.09
CA LEU A 146 17.96 -10.65 -32.90
C LEU A 146 18.78 -10.78 -34.18
N GLY A 147 18.13 -10.89 -35.34
CA GLY A 147 18.77 -11.10 -36.64
C GLY A 147 19.62 -9.92 -37.11
N LYS A 148 19.51 -8.76 -36.46
CA LYS A 148 20.37 -7.60 -36.68
C LYS A 148 21.77 -7.77 -36.08
N ASP A 149 21.88 -8.52 -34.98
CA ASP A 149 23.13 -8.65 -34.22
C ASP A 149 23.82 -10.01 -34.46
N ILE A 150 23.05 -11.06 -34.78
CA ILE A 150 23.57 -12.43 -34.92
C ILE A 150 22.87 -13.13 -36.09
N PRO A 151 23.59 -13.84 -36.98
CA PRO A 151 22.97 -14.72 -37.96
C PRO A 151 22.32 -15.89 -37.24
N ILE A 152 20.99 -15.91 -37.19
CA ILE A 152 20.19 -16.90 -36.47
C ILE A 152 19.22 -17.57 -37.44
N SER A 153 19.11 -18.88 -37.35
CA SER A 153 18.12 -19.66 -38.09
C SER A 153 16.84 -19.84 -37.26
N LYS A 154 15.69 -19.96 -37.96
CA LYS A 154 14.41 -20.27 -37.32
C LYS A 154 14.48 -21.57 -36.49
N GLU A 155 15.25 -22.54 -36.97
CA GLU A 155 15.41 -23.84 -36.31
C GLU A 155 16.12 -23.74 -34.96
N GLU A 156 17.10 -22.85 -34.81
CA GLU A 156 17.80 -22.62 -33.54
C GLU A 156 16.88 -22.00 -32.50
N VAL A 157 16.07 -21.01 -32.90
CA VAL A 157 15.08 -20.39 -32.01
C VAL A 157 14.06 -21.42 -31.54
N GLU A 158 13.53 -22.25 -32.45
CA GLU A 158 12.57 -23.30 -32.09
C GLU A 158 13.18 -24.36 -31.15
N LYS A 159 14.47 -24.70 -31.30
CA LYS A 159 15.18 -25.60 -30.38
C LYS A 159 15.26 -25.01 -28.97
N ILE A 160 15.60 -23.73 -28.86
CA ILE A 160 15.76 -23.05 -27.57
C ILE A 160 14.40 -22.84 -26.89
N ILE A 161 13.36 -22.49 -27.64
CA ILE A 161 11.99 -22.41 -27.10
C ILE A 161 11.58 -23.77 -26.52
N LYS A 162 11.79 -24.88 -27.24
CA LYS A 162 11.49 -26.23 -26.73
C LYS A 162 12.30 -26.56 -25.48
N LEU A 163 13.55 -26.10 -25.40
CA LEU A 163 14.40 -26.28 -24.22
C LEU A 163 13.85 -25.49 -23.03
N ILE A 164 13.50 -24.21 -23.20
CA ILE A 164 12.90 -23.36 -22.15
C ILE A 164 11.53 -23.92 -21.72
N GLN A 165 10.76 -24.50 -22.62
CA GLN A 165 9.49 -25.16 -22.28
C GLN A 165 9.64 -26.36 -21.34
N THR A 166 10.85 -26.95 -21.25
CA THR A 166 11.15 -28.04 -20.29
C THR A 166 11.62 -27.56 -18.92
N PHE A 167 11.85 -26.26 -18.74
CA PHE A 167 12.31 -25.68 -17.49
C PHE A 167 11.24 -25.76 -16.39
N ASP A 168 11.67 -25.57 -15.14
CA ASP A 168 10.76 -25.47 -13.99
C ASP A 168 10.41 -23.99 -13.77
N PRO A 169 9.13 -23.58 -13.84
CA PRO A 169 7.92 -24.41 -13.96
C PRO A 169 7.58 -24.91 -15.37
N ILE A 170 7.13 -26.17 -15.46
CA ILE A 170 6.86 -26.86 -16.73
C ILE A 170 5.75 -26.14 -17.51
N GLY A 171 5.98 -25.92 -18.81
CA GLY A 171 5.03 -25.22 -19.68
C GLY A 171 5.18 -23.70 -19.71
N VAL A 172 6.25 -23.16 -19.12
CA VAL A 172 6.71 -21.78 -19.33
C VAL A 172 7.15 -21.58 -20.78
N GLY A 173 6.94 -20.38 -21.32
CA GLY A 173 7.32 -20.06 -22.71
C GLY A 173 6.37 -20.68 -23.74
N ALA A 174 5.17 -21.08 -23.32
CA ALA A 174 4.09 -21.43 -24.24
C ALA A 174 3.46 -20.18 -24.85
N SER A 175 3.08 -20.22 -26.13
CA SER A 175 2.38 -19.10 -26.78
C SER A 175 0.89 -19.06 -26.45
N SER A 176 0.34 -20.18 -25.95
CA SER A 176 -1.09 -20.25 -25.58
C SER A 176 -1.36 -21.17 -24.40
N PHE A 177 -2.51 -20.96 -23.76
CA PHE A 177 -3.05 -21.83 -22.71
C PHE A 177 -3.11 -23.30 -23.14
N LYS A 178 -3.51 -23.55 -24.40
CA LYS A 178 -3.60 -24.90 -24.97
C LYS A 178 -2.22 -25.55 -25.02
N GLU A 179 -1.25 -24.83 -25.56
CA GLU A 179 0.12 -25.31 -25.72
C GLU A 179 0.79 -25.59 -24.36
N CYS A 180 0.59 -24.71 -23.37
CA CYS A 180 1.09 -24.88 -22.01
C CYS A 180 0.65 -26.22 -21.40
N LEU A 181 -0.66 -26.53 -21.49
CA LEU A 181 -1.20 -27.78 -20.98
C LEU A 181 -0.67 -29.01 -21.76
N LEU A 182 -0.49 -28.89 -23.08
CA LEU A 182 0.07 -29.96 -23.90
C LEU A 182 1.53 -30.24 -23.53
N ILE A 183 2.34 -29.20 -23.29
CA ILE A 183 3.73 -29.33 -22.83
C ILE A 183 3.76 -30.04 -21.47
N GLN A 184 2.91 -29.63 -20.53
CA GLN A 184 2.83 -30.27 -19.21
C GLN A 184 2.39 -31.74 -19.27
N LEU A 185 1.46 -32.09 -20.17
CA LEU A 185 1.07 -33.49 -20.39
C LEU A 185 2.20 -34.33 -20.97
N ASN A 186 2.92 -33.79 -21.95
CA ASN A 186 4.07 -34.46 -22.57
C ASN A 186 5.16 -34.71 -21.54
N ALA A 187 5.48 -33.73 -20.68
CA ALA A 187 6.44 -33.87 -19.60
C ALA A 187 6.04 -34.95 -18.58
N LYS A 188 4.74 -35.06 -18.25
CA LYS A 188 4.23 -36.11 -17.35
C LYS A 188 4.12 -37.50 -18.01
N ARG A 189 4.49 -37.64 -19.29
CA ARG A 189 4.39 -38.88 -20.08
C ARG A 189 2.98 -39.48 -20.12
N ILE A 190 1.94 -38.67 -19.92
CA ILE A 190 0.54 -39.12 -19.96
C ILE A 190 0.10 -39.09 -21.43
N LYS A 191 0.38 -40.18 -22.16
CA LYS A 191 -0.11 -40.39 -23.54
C LYS A 191 -1.57 -40.88 -23.58
N ASN A 192 -2.42 -40.39 -22.69
CA ASN A 192 -3.84 -40.70 -22.75
C ASN A 192 -4.45 -39.91 -23.90
N SER A 193 -4.75 -40.58 -25.02
CA SER A 193 -5.41 -40.01 -26.21
C SER A 193 -6.63 -39.14 -25.84
N ILE A 194 -7.42 -39.57 -24.86
CA ILE A 194 -8.61 -38.87 -24.38
C ILE A 194 -8.27 -37.50 -23.77
N VAL A 195 -7.21 -37.39 -22.97
CA VAL A 195 -6.86 -36.13 -22.30
C VAL A 195 -6.32 -35.13 -23.33
N TYR A 196 -5.51 -35.60 -24.27
CA TYR A 196 -4.98 -34.80 -25.37
C TYR A 196 -6.11 -34.25 -26.26
N GLU A 197 -7.07 -35.10 -26.64
CA GLU A 197 -8.22 -34.68 -27.46
C GLU A 197 -9.11 -33.66 -26.76
N ILE A 198 -9.33 -33.82 -25.45
CA ILE A 198 -10.11 -32.86 -24.64
C ILE A 198 -9.45 -31.49 -24.64
N ILE A 199 -8.13 -31.41 -24.47
CA ILE A 199 -7.40 -30.13 -24.47
C ILE A 199 -7.36 -29.51 -25.86
N HIS A 200 -7.21 -30.33 -26.91
CA HIS A 200 -7.12 -29.85 -28.28
C HIS A 200 -8.46 -29.30 -28.82
N LYS A 201 -9.57 -30.01 -28.57
CA LYS A 201 -10.88 -29.72 -29.21
C LYS A 201 -11.97 -29.24 -28.25
N TYR A 202 -11.95 -29.62 -26.98
CA TYR A 202 -13.09 -29.47 -26.06
C TYR A 202 -12.84 -28.58 -24.85
N LEU A 203 -11.78 -27.78 -24.86
CA LEU A 203 -11.38 -26.94 -23.73
C LEU A 203 -12.46 -25.93 -23.32
N SER A 204 -13.17 -25.35 -24.30
CA SER A 204 -14.28 -24.42 -24.05
C SER A 204 -15.46 -25.11 -23.37
N LEU A 205 -15.76 -26.37 -23.73
CA LEU A 205 -16.83 -27.15 -23.10
C LEU A 205 -16.46 -27.59 -21.69
N LEU A 206 -15.17 -27.83 -21.44
CA LEU A 206 -14.64 -28.16 -20.12
C LEU A 206 -14.73 -26.96 -19.18
N ALA A 207 -14.44 -25.74 -19.66
CA ALA A 207 -14.64 -24.50 -18.90
C ALA A 207 -16.11 -24.31 -18.49
N GLY A 208 -17.05 -24.67 -19.36
CA GLY A 208 -18.49 -24.65 -19.08
C GLY A 208 -19.01 -25.82 -18.22
N LYS A 209 -18.14 -26.70 -17.69
CA LYS A 209 -18.49 -27.93 -16.94
C LYS A 209 -19.43 -28.89 -17.68
N LYS A 210 -19.50 -28.85 -19.02
CA LYS A 210 -20.42 -29.67 -19.82
C LYS A 210 -19.86 -31.07 -20.13
N LEU A 211 -19.55 -31.85 -19.10
CA LEU A 211 -18.89 -33.17 -19.24
C LEU A 211 -19.72 -34.20 -20.05
N LYS A 212 -21.06 -34.10 -19.99
CA LYS A 212 -21.98 -34.98 -20.73
C LYS A 212 -21.91 -34.76 -22.25
N GLU A 213 -21.71 -33.52 -22.69
CA GLU A 213 -21.57 -33.19 -24.12
C GLU A 213 -20.24 -33.70 -24.67
N ILE A 214 -19.16 -33.57 -23.88
CA ILE A 214 -17.83 -34.09 -24.23
C ILE A 214 -17.87 -35.61 -24.36
N ALA A 215 -18.51 -36.33 -23.42
CA ALA A 215 -18.64 -37.79 -23.48
C ALA A 215 -19.40 -38.27 -24.74
N LYS A 216 -20.46 -37.55 -25.11
CA LYS A 216 -21.23 -37.82 -26.34
C LYS A 216 -20.41 -37.57 -27.60
N GLN A 217 -19.70 -36.44 -27.68
CA GLN A 217 -18.91 -36.09 -28.87
C GLN A 217 -17.66 -36.97 -29.04
N MET A 218 -17.09 -37.44 -27.93
CA MET A 218 -15.92 -38.33 -27.92
C MET A 218 -16.29 -39.82 -28.00
N ASN A 219 -17.57 -40.18 -28.04
CA ASN A 219 -18.04 -41.58 -27.96
C ASN A 219 -17.39 -42.38 -26.82
N THR A 220 -17.19 -41.77 -25.65
CA THR A 220 -16.53 -42.40 -24.49
C THR A 220 -17.42 -42.40 -23.26
N SER A 221 -17.14 -43.33 -22.34
CA SER A 221 -17.85 -43.42 -21.06
C SER A 221 -17.61 -42.17 -20.22
N LEU A 222 -18.68 -41.64 -19.61
CA LEU A 222 -18.66 -40.49 -18.69
C LEU A 222 -17.55 -40.60 -17.61
N SER A 223 -17.34 -41.79 -17.06
CA SER A 223 -16.31 -42.09 -16.06
C SER A 223 -14.87 -41.89 -16.55
N LYS A 224 -14.58 -42.06 -17.84
CA LYS A 224 -13.26 -41.78 -18.44
C LYS A 224 -13.05 -40.28 -18.63
N VAL A 225 -14.10 -39.56 -19.05
CA VAL A 225 -14.06 -38.10 -19.20
C VAL A 225 -13.88 -37.41 -17.85
N GLU A 226 -14.55 -37.89 -16.79
CA GLU A 226 -14.36 -37.39 -15.43
C GLU A 226 -12.93 -37.63 -14.92
N LYS A 227 -12.36 -38.81 -15.16
CA LYS A 227 -10.95 -39.09 -14.84
C LYS A 227 -10.01 -38.16 -15.59
N ALA A 228 -10.26 -37.92 -16.89
CA ALA A 228 -9.49 -36.98 -17.69
C ALA A 228 -9.62 -35.54 -17.17
N ALA A 229 -10.83 -35.08 -16.84
CA ALA A 229 -11.06 -33.75 -16.27
C ALA A 229 -10.36 -33.56 -14.92
N LYS A 230 -10.34 -34.58 -14.05
CA LYS A 230 -9.58 -34.56 -12.79
C LYS A 230 -8.07 -34.44 -13.02
N ILE A 231 -7.53 -35.06 -14.08
CA ILE A 231 -6.13 -34.91 -14.45
C ILE A 231 -5.84 -33.49 -14.95
N ILE A 232 -6.69 -32.95 -15.82
CA ILE A 232 -6.56 -31.58 -16.35
C ILE A 232 -6.65 -30.55 -15.23
N SER A 233 -7.55 -30.75 -14.27
CA SER A 233 -7.70 -29.85 -13.11
C SER A 233 -6.49 -29.82 -12.17
N LYS A 234 -5.60 -30.81 -12.24
CA LYS A 234 -4.35 -30.84 -11.46
C LYS A 234 -3.16 -30.20 -12.19
N LEU A 235 -3.34 -29.80 -13.45
CA LEU A 235 -2.33 -29.09 -14.22
C LEU A 235 -2.35 -27.62 -13.83
N ASP A 236 -1.18 -26.97 -13.87
CA ASP A 236 -1.03 -25.56 -13.51
C ASP A 236 -1.19 -24.71 -14.77
N PRO A 237 -2.33 -24.03 -14.99
CA PRO A 237 -2.56 -23.30 -16.23
C PRO A 237 -1.64 -22.09 -16.41
N LYS A 238 -1.15 -21.52 -15.31
CA LYS A 238 -0.35 -20.28 -15.26
C LYS A 238 0.89 -20.51 -14.41
N PRO A 239 1.94 -21.12 -14.98
CA PRO A 239 3.11 -21.54 -14.23
C PRO A 239 3.88 -20.36 -13.62
N GLY A 240 3.83 -19.17 -14.24
CA GLY A 240 4.53 -17.96 -13.76
C GLY A 240 3.98 -17.37 -12.46
N LYS A 241 2.72 -17.66 -12.09
CA LYS A 241 2.10 -17.11 -10.87
C LYS A 241 2.81 -17.46 -9.57
N LYS A 242 3.56 -18.57 -9.53
CA LYS A 242 4.35 -18.96 -8.34
C LYS A 242 5.50 -18.00 -8.07
N PHE A 243 5.93 -17.27 -9.11
CA PHE A 243 7.07 -16.36 -9.10
C PHE A 243 6.65 -14.90 -9.32
N SER A 244 5.42 -14.65 -9.77
CA SER A 244 4.78 -13.33 -9.69
C SER A 244 4.47 -13.04 -8.22
N PHE A 245 5.49 -12.58 -7.51
CA PHE A 245 5.29 -11.85 -6.28
C PHE A 245 4.69 -10.51 -6.66
N THR A 246 3.37 -10.46 -6.74
CA THR A 246 2.69 -9.17 -6.56
C THR A 246 3.19 -8.63 -5.23
N ASP A 247 3.71 -7.40 -5.24
CA ASP A 247 3.96 -6.71 -3.99
C ASP A 247 2.70 -6.87 -3.14
N PRO A 248 2.82 -7.34 -1.88
CA PRO A 248 1.65 -7.40 -1.02
C PRO A 248 1.00 -6.01 -1.09
N PRO A 249 -0.32 -5.93 -1.29
CA PRO A 249 -0.99 -4.65 -1.36
C PRO A 249 -0.51 -3.85 -0.15
N PRO A 250 -0.09 -2.58 -0.34
CA PRO A 250 0.56 -1.82 0.70
C PRO A 250 -0.29 -1.89 1.97
N LEU A 251 0.32 -2.34 3.07
CA LEU A 251 -0.40 -2.51 4.33
C LEU A 251 -0.94 -1.15 4.75
N ILE A 252 -2.27 -0.98 4.64
CA ILE A 252 -2.91 0.28 5.02
C ILE A 252 -3.00 0.31 6.55
N THR A 253 -2.28 1.25 7.17
CA THR A 253 -2.41 1.53 8.60
C THR A 253 -3.60 2.45 8.83
N PRO A 254 -4.56 2.08 9.70
CA PRO A 254 -5.71 2.93 9.99
C PRO A 254 -5.31 4.17 10.80
N ASP A 255 -5.87 5.31 10.43
CA ASP A 255 -5.77 6.56 11.21
C ASP A 255 -6.63 6.50 12.48
N ILE A 256 -7.78 5.84 12.39
CA ILE A 256 -8.81 5.81 13.43
C ILE A 256 -9.22 4.36 13.64
N ILE A 257 -9.32 3.93 14.89
CA ILE A 257 -9.80 2.62 15.29
C ILE A 257 -11.06 2.84 16.13
N VAL A 258 -12.13 2.14 15.79
CA VAL A 258 -13.38 2.14 16.56
C VAL A 258 -13.59 0.75 17.14
N GLU A 259 -13.61 0.67 18.46
CA GLU A 259 -13.86 -0.56 19.20
C GLU A 259 -15.15 -0.44 20.02
N LYS A 260 -15.85 -1.56 20.20
CA LYS A 260 -17.06 -1.63 21.02
C LYS A 260 -16.71 -2.24 22.37
N ILE A 261 -16.63 -1.41 23.40
CA ILE A 261 -16.34 -1.81 24.78
C ILE A 261 -17.57 -1.50 25.64
N ASN A 262 -18.09 -2.49 26.37
CA ASN A 262 -19.25 -2.35 27.26
C ASN A 262 -20.46 -1.68 26.61
N ASN A 263 -20.76 -2.07 25.37
CA ASN A 263 -21.86 -1.53 24.56
C ASN A 263 -21.74 -0.01 24.23
N ARG A 264 -20.53 0.55 24.35
CA ARG A 264 -20.18 1.91 23.91
C ARG A 264 -19.08 1.83 22.85
N TYR A 265 -19.17 2.68 21.83
CA TYR A 265 -18.13 2.81 20.83
C TYR A 265 -17.05 3.75 21.36
N GLU A 266 -15.84 3.24 21.53
CA GLU A 266 -14.66 4.02 21.85
C GLU A 266 -13.89 4.31 20.56
N ILE A 267 -13.52 5.58 20.38
CA ILE A 267 -12.77 6.05 19.21
C ILE A 267 -11.33 6.27 19.65
N ILE A 268 -10.45 5.43 19.15
CA ILE A 268 -9.01 5.51 19.37
C ILE A 268 -8.41 6.11 18.10
N ILE A 269 -7.86 7.33 18.20
CA ILE A 269 -7.05 7.89 17.11
C ILE A 269 -5.69 7.23 17.20
N ASN A 270 -5.25 6.60 16.12
CA ASN A 270 -3.94 5.96 16.06
C ASN A 270 -2.86 7.04 15.86
N SER A 271 -2.65 7.84 16.91
CA SER A 271 -1.60 8.85 16.98
C SER A 271 -0.21 8.23 17.19
N ARG A 272 -0.09 6.89 17.29
CA ARG A 272 1.19 6.19 17.55
C ARG A 272 2.25 6.45 16.47
N SER A 273 1.85 6.91 15.29
CA SER A 273 2.73 7.34 14.21
C SER A 273 3.18 8.80 14.30
N LEU A 274 2.48 9.63 15.07
CA LEU A 274 2.90 10.99 15.38
C LEU A 274 3.58 11.01 16.75
N PRO A 275 4.81 11.50 16.84
CA PRO A 275 5.42 11.70 18.14
C PRO A 275 4.69 12.85 18.85
N SER A 276 4.40 12.69 20.14
CA SER A 276 3.88 13.81 20.91
C SER A 276 4.96 14.88 21.01
N LEU A 277 4.59 16.14 20.75
CA LEU A 277 5.53 17.25 20.69
C LEU A 277 5.47 18.02 21.99
N ARG A 278 6.64 18.25 22.59
CA ARG A 278 6.78 19.13 23.75
C ARG A 278 7.74 20.28 23.43
N ILE A 279 7.46 21.42 24.06
CA ILE A 279 8.38 22.55 24.07
C ILE A 279 9.43 22.28 25.15
N SER A 280 10.68 22.21 24.74
CA SER A 280 11.84 22.01 25.62
C SER A 280 11.79 22.97 26.81
N SER A 281 11.95 22.41 28.02
CA SER A 281 12.00 23.20 29.26
C SER A 281 13.26 24.07 29.34
N TYR A 282 14.34 23.68 28.67
CA TYR A 282 15.60 24.41 28.64
C TYR A 282 15.42 25.82 28.05
N TYR A 283 14.82 25.92 26.86
CA TYR A 283 14.60 27.21 26.20
C TYR A 283 13.55 28.08 26.90
N LYS A 284 12.58 27.48 27.60
CA LYS A 284 11.63 28.22 28.46
C LYS A 284 12.36 28.88 29.65
N ASN A 285 13.28 28.15 30.27
CA ASN A 285 14.05 28.68 31.40
C ASN A 285 15.06 29.74 30.94
N LEU A 286 15.63 29.60 29.74
CA LEU A 286 16.54 30.58 29.13
C LEU A 286 15.86 31.92 28.81
N LEU A 287 14.55 31.92 28.52
CA LEU A 287 13.78 33.14 28.35
C LEU A 287 13.54 33.89 29.67
N ASN A 288 13.44 33.13 30.76
CA ASN A 288 13.25 33.67 32.10
C ASN A 288 14.58 34.13 32.75
N SER A 289 15.73 33.68 32.25
CA SER A 289 17.03 34.13 32.72
C SER A 289 17.43 35.49 32.12
N SER A 290 18.04 36.34 32.96
CA SER A 290 18.38 37.72 32.62
C SER A 290 19.63 37.86 31.74
N SER A 291 20.32 36.77 31.42
CA SER A 291 21.67 36.75 30.81
C SER A 291 21.70 36.70 29.28
N VAL A 292 20.55 36.83 28.60
CA VAL A 292 20.43 36.65 27.14
C VAL A 292 20.17 37.98 26.43
N SER A 293 20.85 38.18 25.28
CA SER A 293 20.70 39.37 24.44
C SER A 293 19.25 39.59 23.98
N CYS A 294 18.87 40.85 23.75
CA CYS A 294 17.51 41.23 23.36
C CYS A 294 17.10 40.61 22.00
N GLU A 295 18.06 40.40 21.10
CA GLU A 295 17.85 39.76 19.79
C GLU A 295 17.59 38.26 19.93
N THR A 296 18.37 37.56 20.75
CA THR A 296 18.18 36.13 21.01
C THR A 296 16.85 35.86 21.74
N LYS A 297 16.41 36.75 22.64
CA LYS A 297 15.08 36.67 23.28
C LYS A 297 13.95 36.78 22.26
N LYS A 298 14.02 37.73 21.32
CA LYS A 298 13.01 37.87 20.26
C LYS A 298 12.97 36.65 19.35
N TYR A 299 14.13 36.13 18.96
CA TYR A 299 14.22 34.92 18.14
C TYR A 299 13.58 33.69 18.81
N LEU A 300 13.90 33.45 20.10
CA LEU A 300 13.31 32.34 20.86
C LEU A 300 11.81 32.52 21.06
N GLN A 301 11.34 33.75 21.28
CA GLN A 301 9.92 34.04 21.41
C GLN A 301 9.15 33.75 20.11
N GLU A 302 9.72 34.07 18.95
CA GLU A 302 9.13 33.73 17.65
C GLU A 302 9.10 32.21 17.41
N LYS A 303 10.20 31.51 17.72
CA LYS A 303 10.29 30.05 17.57
C LYS A 303 9.35 29.30 18.52
N ILE A 304 9.19 29.77 19.75
CA ILE A 304 8.19 29.25 20.70
C ILE A 304 6.78 29.53 20.19
N LYS A 305 6.50 30.73 19.68
CA LYS A 305 5.16 31.06 19.16
C LYS A 305 4.79 30.13 18.00
N LYS A 306 5.72 29.88 17.08
CA LYS A 306 5.55 28.90 15.99
C LYS A 306 5.31 27.48 16.51
N ALA A 307 6.11 27.03 17.48
CA ALA A 307 5.96 25.72 18.11
C ALA A 307 4.60 25.54 18.81
N VAL A 308 4.16 26.54 19.59
CA VAL A 308 2.86 26.54 20.27
C VAL A 308 1.72 26.49 19.25
N GLU A 309 1.83 27.27 18.18
CA GLU A 309 0.83 27.27 17.09
C GLU A 309 0.79 25.88 16.43
N LEU A 310 1.93 25.27 16.11
CA LEU A 310 1.97 23.92 15.55
C LEU A 310 1.29 22.88 16.47
N ILE A 311 1.63 22.86 17.77
CA ILE A 311 1.03 21.94 18.74
C ILE A 311 -0.50 22.18 18.86
N LYS A 312 -0.91 23.44 18.92
CA LYS A 312 -2.33 23.80 18.98
C LYS A 312 -3.08 23.33 17.74
N THR A 313 -2.50 23.49 16.56
CA THR A 313 -3.15 23.11 15.30
C THR A 313 -3.25 21.59 15.14
N LEU A 314 -2.25 20.82 15.59
CA LEU A 314 -2.31 19.36 15.67
C LEU A 314 -3.40 18.88 16.64
N THR A 315 -3.47 19.44 17.85
CA THR A 315 -4.50 19.06 18.82
C THR A 315 -5.92 19.44 18.37
N GLU A 316 -6.08 20.59 17.68
CA GLU A 316 -7.36 20.97 17.07
C GLU A 316 -7.76 20.01 15.94
N ARG A 317 -6.80 19.55 15.13
CA ARG A 317 -7.03 18.54 14.08
C ARG A 317 -7.53 17.22 14.67
N GLU A 318 -6.88 16.70 15.71
CA GLU A 318 -7.29 15.47 16.40
C GLU A 318 -8.71 15.59 16.95
N LYS A 319 -9.02 16.71 17.64
CA LYS A 319 -10.37 17.00 18.13
C LYS A 319 -11.40 17.05 17.01
N MET A 320 -11.05 17.60 15.85
CA MET A 320 -11.95 17.67 14.71
C MET A 320 -12.22 16.28 14.12
N ILE A 321 -11.19 15.45 13.95
CA ILE A 321 -11.33 14.07 13.47
C ILE A 321 -12.22 13.28 14.42
N LYS A 322 -11.99 13.39 15.73
CA LYS A 322 -12.83 12.74 16.75
C LYS A 322 -14.29 13.15 16.62
N LYS A 323 -14.59 14.45 16.54
CA LYS A 323 -15.96 14.96 16.35
C LYS A 323 -16.62 14.46 15.06
N ILE A 324 -15.87 14.39 13.97
CA ILE A 324 -16.38 13.84 12.69
C ILE A 324 -16.79 12.39 12.87
N VAL A 325 -15.92 11.57 13.47
CA VAL A 325 -16.17 10.13 13.68
C VAL A 325 -17.31 9.90 14.66
N GLU A 326 -17.39 10.66 15.75
CA GLU A 326 -18.52 10.64 16.70
C GLU A 326 -19.85 10.90 15.98
N TYR A 327 -19.89 11.87 15.08
CA TYR A 327 -21.09 12.18 14.31
C TYR A 327 -21.44 11.08 13.30
N ILE A 328 -20.44 10.51 12.62
CA ILE A 328 -20.64 9.36 11.72
C ILE A 328 -21.22 8.18 12.51
N LEU A 329 -20.68 7.87 13.70
CA LEU A 329 -21.19 6.82 14.57
C LEU A 329 -22.62 7.07 15.04
N GLN A 330 -23.01 8.32 15.30
CA GLN A 330 -24.37 8.66 15.71
C GLN A 330 -25.40 8.42 14.60
N ILE A 331 -25.04 8.69 13.34
CA ILE A 331 -25.93 8.53 12.20
C ILE A 331 -25.95 7.09 11.71
N GLN A 332 -24.77 6.46 11.62
CA GLN A 332 -24.58 5.15 11.01
C GLN A 332 -24.64 4.00 12.04
N LYS A 333 -25.33 4.17 13.18
CA LYS A 333 -25.38 3.15 14.25
C LYS A 333 -25.72 1.76 13.72
N ASP A 334 -26.74 1.67 12.87
CA ASP A 334 -27.24 0.43 12.28
C ASP A 334 -26.11 -0.32 11.52
N PHE A 335 -25.24 0.39 10.80
CA PHE A 335 -24.07 -0.19 10.13
C PHE A 335 -23.01 -0.69 11.13
N PHE A 336 -22.75 0.06 12.20
CA PHE A 336 -21.77 -0.34 13.22
C PHE A 336 -22.27 -1.45 14.16
N GLU A 337 -23.58 -1.71 14.20
CA GLU A 337 -24.19 -2.79 14.97
C GLU A 337 -24.31 -4.07 14.16
N GLU A 338 -24.82 -4.03 12.93
CA GLU A 338 -25.08 -5.22 12.11
C GLU A 338 -23.95 -5.53 11.10
N GLY A 339 -23.12 -4.54 10.76
CA GLY A 339 -22.03 -4.68 9.79
C GLY A 339 -22.47 -4.70 8.32
N ASP A 340 -23.77 -4.56 8.07
CA ASP A 340 -24.34 -4.69 6.73
C ASP A 340 -24.29 -3.36 5.96
N ILE A 341 -23.62 -3.39 4.80
CA ILE A 341 -23.37 -2.22 3.93
C ILE A 341 -24.69 -1.61 3.44
N SER A 342 -25.74 -2.42 3.30
CA SER A 342 -27.07 -2.02 2.83
C SER A 342 -27.82 -1.11 3.81
N LEU A 343 -27.36 -1.00 5.06
CA LEU A 343 -27.97 -0.20 6.12
C LEU A 343 -27.36 1.21 6.24
N LEU A 344 -26.41 1.56 5.38
CA LEU A 344 -25.81 2.89 5.37
C LEU A 344 -26.85 3.97 5.06
N LYS A 345 -27.05 4.87 6.03
CA LYS A 345 -27.92 6.04 5.90
C LYS A 345 -27.22 7.11 5.05
N PRO A 346 -27.95 7.87 4.24
CA PRO A 346 -27.33 8.90 3.42
C PRO A 346 -26.81 10.03 4.30
N LEU A 347 -25.51 10.34 4.19
CA LEU A 347 -24.84 11.42 4.92
C LEU A 347 -24.10 12.33 3.94
N THR A 348 -24.43 13.61 3.95
CA THR A 348 -23.74 14.59 3.10
C THR A 348 -22.66 15.37 3.85
N LEU A 349 -21.60 15.76 3.13
CA LEU A 349 -20.53 16.60 3.69
C LEU A 349 -21.05 17.97 4.17
N LYS A 350 -22.11 18.49 3.55
CA LYS A 350 -22.78 19.74 3.96
C LYS A 350 -23.40 19.65 5.34
N GLU A 351 -24.17 18.59 5.61
CA GLU A 351 -24.79 18.36 6.93
C GLU A 351 -23.72 18.23 8.02
N LEU A 352 -22.62 17.52 7.73
CA LEU A 352 -21.49 17.41 8.66
C LEU A 352 -20.80 18.76 8.91
N ALA A 353 -20.61 19.56 7.85
CA ALA A 353 -19.97 20.88 7.93
C ALA A 353 -20.79 21.87 8.77
N GLU A 354 -22.12 21.89 8.59
CA GLU A 354 -23.04 22.70 9.39
C GLU A 354 -22.99 22.32 10.88
N LYS A 355 -22.96 21.01 11.19
CA LYS A 355 -22.90 20.54 12.58
C LYS A 355 -21.61 20.94 13.29
N ILE A 356 -20.48 20.86 12.58
CA ILE A 356 -19.15 21.17 13.13
C ILE A 356 -18.86 22.68 13.08
N LYS A 357 -19.72 23.49 12.44
CA LYS A 357 -19.52 24.93 12.19
C LYS A 357 -18.19 25.20 11.46
N LYS A 358 -17.88 24.36 10.48
CA LYS A 358 -16.68 24.46 9.64
C LYS A 358 -17.07 24.46 8.18
N ASN A 359 -16.17 24.91 7.30
CA ASN A 359 -16.42 24.92 5.87
C ASN A 359 -16.43 23.49 5.31
N GLU A 360 -17.29 23.23 4.34
CA GLU A 360 -17.38 21.94 3.63
C GLU A 360 -16.01 21.50 3.10
N SER A 361 -15.24 22.43 2.54
CA SER A 361 -13.88 22.15 2.04
C SER A 361 -12.94 21.66 3.15
N THR A 362 -13.04 22.21 4.36
CA THR A 362 -12.20 21.78 5.50
C THR A 362 -12.56 20.36 5.93
N VAL A 363 -13.85 20.04 5.97
CA VAL A 363 -14.34 18.69 6.34
C VAL A 363 -13.98 17.66 5.26
N SER A 364 -14.25 17.95 3.99
CA SER A 364 -13.90 17.08 2.86
C SER A 364 -12.42 16.73 2.86
N ARG A 365 -11.56 17.73 3.09
CA ARG A 365 -10.12 17.52 3.11
C ARG A 365 -9.64 16.70 4.30
N THR A 366 -10.25 16.85 5.48
CA THR A 366 -9.89 16.05 6.65
C THR A 366 -10.35 14.61 6.55
N VAL A 367 -11.47 14.34 5.87
CA VAL A 367 -11.99 12.99 5.63
C VAL A 367 -11.21 12.27 4.52
N ASN A 368 -10.75 13.00 3.50
CA ASN A 368 -10.02 12.44 2.38
C ASN A 368 -8.69 11.80 2.82
N LYS A 369 -8.36 10.66 2.20
CA LYS A 369 -7.16 9.86 2.47
C LYS A 369 -7.03 9.31 3.91
N LYS A 370 -8.12 9.30 4.69
CA LYS A 370 -8.16 8.67 6.02
C LYS A 370 -8.85 7.34 5.99
N TYR A 371 -8.35 6.42 6.81
CA TYR A 371 -8.95 5.11 6.98
C TYR A 371 -9.41 4.92 8.43
N ILE A 372 -10.59 4.32 8.56
CA ILE A 372 -11.16 3.90 9.83
C ILE A 372 -11.20 2.39 9.88
N GLN A 373 -10.63 1.83 10.93
CA GLN A 373 -10.80 0.43 11.29
C GLN A 373 -12.05 0.31 12.14
N THR A 374 -12.96 -0.52 11.68
CA THR A 374 -14.20 -0.90 12.37
C THR A 374 -14.13 -2.38 12.73
N PRO A 375 -15.01 -2.89 13.61
CA PRO A 375 -15.08 -4.32 13.91
C PRO A 375 -15.30 -5.21 12.67
N TYR A 376 -15.87 -4.64 11.60
CA TYR A 376 -16.20 -5.35 10.35
C TYR A 376 -15.15 -5.17 9.24
N GLY A 377 -14.09 -4.40 9.48
CA GLY A 377 -13.02 -4.18 8.51
C GLY A 377 -12.54 -2.73 8.42
N LEU A 378 -11.61 -2.51 7.49
CA LEU A 378 -10.98 -1.22 7.22
C LEU A 378 -11.70 -0.51 6.08
N PHE A 379 -12.21 0.70 6.34
CA PHE A 379 -12.94 1.50 5.36
C PHE A 379 -12.31 2.88 5.19
N PRO A 380 -12.28 3.44 3.97
CA PRO A 380 -11.93 4.84 3.80
C PRO A 380 -13.04 5.70 4.40
N LEU A 381 -12.68 6.79 5.08
CA LEU A 381 -13.64 7.65 5.77
C LEU A 381 -14.66 8.27 4.80
N ASN A 382 -14.26 8.49 3.55
CA ASN A 382 -15.13 9.00 2.48
C ASN A 382 -16.24 8.00 2.09
N TYR A 383 -16.11 6.72 2.44
CA TYR A 383 -17.08 5.67 2.12
C TYR A 383 -18.44 5.92 2.78
N PHE A 384 -18.46 6.54 3.97
CA PHE A 384 -19.68 6.83 4.72
C PHE A 384 -20.47 8.04 4.18
N PHE A 385 -19.91 8.77 3.20
CA PHE A 385 -20.53 9.95 2.61
C PHE A 385 -21.15 9.61 1.27
N THR A 386 -22.34 9.03 1.30
CA THR A 386 -23.10 8.74 0.07
C THR A 386 -24.01 9.90 -0.30
N SER A 387 -24.03 10.26 -1.58
CA SER A 387 -25.06 11.15 -2.11
C SER A 387 -26.44 10.48 -2.04
N HIS A 388 -27.45 11.27 -1.70
CA HIS A 388 -28.85 10.84 -1.68
C HIS A 388 -29.43 11.03 -3.08
N LEU A 389 -30.13 10.01 -3.60
CA LEU A 389 -31.10 10.21 -4.66
C LEU A 389 -32.47 10.41 -3.97
N LYS A 390 -33.11 11.55 -4.23
CA LYS A 390 -34.50 11.75 -3.80
C LYS A 390 -35.39 10.93 -4.73
N MET A 391 -36.01 9.88 -4.22
CA MET A 391 -37.17 9.29 -4.88
C MET A 391 -38.44 10.08 -4.52
N ASN A 392 -39.44 10.04 -5.40
CA ASN A 392 -40.70 10.78 -5.30
C ASN A 392 -41.54 10.47 -4.04
N ASN A 393 -41.14 9.49 -3.22
CA ASN A 393 -41.81 9.10 -1.97
C ASN A 393 -41.16 9.66 -0.69
N GLY A 394 -40.17 10.55 -0.76
CA GLY A 394 -39.58 11.18 0.43
C GLY A 394 -38.60 10.31 1.23
N GLU A 395 -38.50 9.02 0.93
CA GLU A 395 -37.43 8.16 1.46
C GLU A 395 -36.09 8.45 0.76
N LYS A 396 -35.06 8.78 1.55
CA LYS A 396 -33.70 9.00 1.06
C LYS A 396 -32.97 7.65 1.04
N ILE A 397 -32.71 7.11 -0.14
CA ILE A 397 -31.95 5.87 -0.31
C ILE A 397 -30.52 6.19 -0.75
N SER A 398 -29.54 5.51 -0.16
CA SER A 398 -28.11 5.63 -0.47
C SER A 398 -27.75 4.85 -1.75
N ILE A 399 -26.93 5.44 -2.63
CA ILE A 399 -26.51 4.82 -3.90
C ILE A 399 -25.77 3.47 -3.69
N GLN A 400 -25.08 3.29 -2.58
CA GLN A 400 -24.43 2.01 -2.24
C GLN A 400 -25.41 0.86 -2.06
N LYS A 401 -26.60 1.12 -1.50
CA LYS A 401 -27.67 0.13 -1.35
C LYS A 401 -28.17 -0.39 -2.70
N ILE A 402 -28.09 0.45 -3.75
CA ILE A 402 -28.49 0.07 -5.11
C ILE A 402 -27.38 -0.72 -5.83
N LYS A 403 -26.11 -0.58 -5.42
CA LYS A 403 -24.98 -1.35 -5.99
C LYS A 403 -24.77 -2.72 -5.34
N SER A 404 -25.27 -2.91 -4.12
CA SER A 404 -25.21 -4.19 -3.39
C SER A 404 -26.44 -5.08 -3.62
N LEU A 405 -27.53 -4.53 -4.17
CA LEU A 405 -28.62 -5.26 -4.82
C LEU A 405 -28.21 -5.64 -6.24
#